data_AF-A0A0D7QCU6-F1
#
_entry.id   AF-A0A0D7QCU6-F1
#
_cell.length_a   1.000
_cell.length_b   1.000
_cell.length_c   1.000
_cell.angle_alpha   90.00
_cell.angle_beta   90.00
_cell.angle_gamma   90.00
#
_symmetry.space_group_name_H-M   'P 1'
#
loop_
_entity.id
_entity.type
_entity.pdbx_description
1 polymer ?
#
loop_
_entity_poly.entity_id
_entity_poly.type
_entity_poly.pdbx_seq_one_letter_code
_entity_poly.pdbx_strand_id
1 'polypeptide(L)' 'MPVKKKKVAARRVWTATEIRKMKGLAKKGAGVDKISKALKRTVPATTVKASLLGISLSTRG' A
#
# COMPACT_ATOMS: atom_id res chain seq x y z
N MET A 1 32.00 -11.97 1.53
CA MET A 1 30.63 -11.89 2.10
C MET A 1 29.64 -11.59 0.99
N PRO A 2 28.67 -12.46 0.66
CA PRO A 2 27.69 -12.12 -0.37
C PRO A 2 26.66 -11.13 0.20
N VAL A 3 26.76 -9.87 -0.23
CA VAL A 3 25.72 -8.86 -0.02
C VAL A 3 24.41 -9.36 -0.62
N LYS A 4 23.42 -9.61 0.25
CA LYS A 4 22.07 -10.01 -0.13
C LYS A 4 21.49 -8.95 -1.07
N LYS A 5 21.49 -9.23 -2.37
CA LYS A 5 20.79 -8.41 -3.37
C LYS A 5 19.32 -8.35 -2.96
N LYS A 6 18.88 -7.22 -2.39
CA LYS A 6 17.46 -6.92 -2.20
C LYS A 6 16.83 -7.05 -3.58
N LYS A 7 16.05 -8.12 -3.81
CA LYS A 7 15.25 -8.26 -5.01
C LYS A 7 14.42 -6.98 -5.10
N VAL A 8 14.78 -6.10 -6.02
CA VAL A 8 13.96 -4.97 -6.42
C VAL A 8 12.67 -5.63 -6.87
N ALA A 9 11.66 -5.60 -6.00
CA ALA A 9 10.42 -6.33 -6.21
C ALA A 9 9.83 -5.80 -7.50
N ALA A 10 10.03 -6.55 -8.59
CA ALA A 10 9.54 -6.26 -9.91
C ALA A 10 8.09 -5.80 -9.75
N ARG A 11 7.85 -4.53 -10.08
CA ARG A 11 6.65 -3.71 -9.88
C ARG A 11 5.40 -4.57 -9.66
N ARG A 12 5.19 -5.02 -8.42
CA ARG A 12 4.12 -5.99 -8.13
C ARG A 12 2.82 -5.31 -8.53
N VAL A 13 2.14 -5.84 -9.54
CA VAL A 13 0.92 -5.23 -10.10
C VAL A 13 -0.11 -5.16 -8.98
N TRP A 14 -0.75 -3.99 -8.84
CA TRP A 14 -1.85 -3.85 -7.91
C TRP A 14 -3.03 -4.66 -8.44
N THR A 15 -3.40 -5.69 -7.70
CA THR A 15 -4.59 -6.49 -8.02
C THR A 15 -5.86 -5.71 -7.71
N ALA A 16 -6.94 -5.96 -8.46
CA ALA A 16 -8.22 -5.30 -8.23
C ALA A 16 -8.78 -5.55 -6.81
N THR A 17 -8.46 -6.72 -6.23
CA THR A 17 -8.79 -7.07 -4.85
C THR A 17 -8.00 -6.26 -3.83
N GLU A 18 -6.70 -6.03 -4.05
CA GLU A 18 -5.90 -5.11 -3.22
C GLU A 18 -6.45 -3.68 -3.29
N ILE A 19 -6.85 -3.21 -4.48
CA ILE A 19 -7.45 -1.87 -4.66
C ILE A 19 -8.80 -1.76 -3.93
N ARG A 20 -9.67 -2.76 -4.06
CA ARG A 20 -10.95 -2.81 -3.32
C ARG A 20 -10.74 -2.83 -1.80
N LYS A 21 -9.81 -3.65 -1.31
CA LYS A 21 -9.45 -3.70 0.12
C LYS A 21 -8.89 -2.36 0.59
N MET A 22 -7.99 -1.75 -0.17
CA MET A 22 -7.44 -0.44 0.12
C MET A 22 -8.54 0.62 0.21
N LYS A 23 -9.45 0.68 -0.77
CA LYS A 23 -10.58 1.63 -0.77
C LYS A 23 -11.52 1.40 0.41
N GLY A 24 -11.81 0.14 0.75
CA GLY A 24 -12.64 -0.22 1.90
C GLY A 24 -12.01 0.17 3.24
N LEU A 25 -10.70 -0.07 3.39
CA LEU A 25 -9.96 0.31 4.60
C LEU A 25 -9.80 1.83 4.72
N ALA A 26 -9.56 2.53 3.61
CA ALA A 26 -9.49 3.98 3.56
C ALA A 26 -10.82 4.63 3.96
N LYS A 27 -11.96 4.10 3.47
CA LYS A 27 -13.30 4.54 3.89
C LYS A 27 -13.55 4.34 5.39
N LYS A 28 -12.96 3.31 5.99
CA LYS A 28 -13.03 3.05 7.43
C LYS A 28 -12.09 3.96 8.25
N GLY A 29 -11.38 4.89 7.61
CA GLY A 29 -10.41 5.75 8.29
C GLY A 29 -9.15 4.99 8.74
N ALA A 30 -8.86 3.82 8.20
CA ALA A 30 -7.66 3.08 8.56
C ALA A 30 -6.43 3.83 8.05
N GLY A 31 -5.49 4.11 8.95
CA GLY A 31 -4.21 4.75 8.62
C GLY A 31 -3.39 3.96 7.60
N VAL A 32 -2.53 4.65 6.86
CA VAL A 32 -1.66 4.07 5.82
C VAL A 32 -0.83 2.91 6.37
N ASP A 33 -0.40 2.97 7.62
CA ASP A 33 0.35 1.91 8.30
C ASP A 33 -0.45 0.61 8.46
N LYS A 34 -1.74 0.71 8.82
CA LYS A 34 -2.62 -0.46 8.94
C LYS A 34 -2.92 -1.07 7.57
N ILE A 35 -3.14 -0.21 6.57
CA ILE A 35 -3.44 -0.64 5.20
C ILE A 35 -2.22 -1.30 4.56
N SER A 36 -1.03 -0.71 4.72
CA SER A 36 0.22 -1.25 4.19
C SER A 36 0.55 -2.62 4.81
N LYS A 37 0.38 -2.77 6.13
CA LYS A 37 0.51 -4.05 6.84
C LYS A 37 -0.51 -5.09 6.34
N ALA A 38 -1.78 -4.70 6.19
CA ALA A 38 -2.84 -5.59 5.72
C ALA A 38 -2.63 -6.06 4.26
N LEU A 39 -2.06 -5.21 3.41
CA LEU A 39 -1.78 -5.50 2.01
C LEU A 39 -0.37 -6.08 1.79
N LYS A 40 0.43 -6.25 2.85
CA LYS A 40 1.86 -6.60 2.78
C LYS A 40 2.62 -5.73 1.75
N ARG A 41 2.19 -4.47 1.63
CA ARG A 41 2.78 -3.44 0.76
C ARG A 41 3.53 -2.44 1.60
N THR A 42 4.42 -1.68 0.97
CA THR A 42 5.08 -0.56 1.66
C THR A 42 4.11 0.62 1.78
N VAL A 43 4.24 1.39 2.86
CA VAL A 43 3.56 2.68 3.07
C VAL A 43 3.68 3.57 1.83
N PRO A 44 4.89 3.87 1.29
CA PRO A 44 5.03 4.74 0.11
C PRO A 44 4.34 4.18 -1.15
N ALA A 45 4.35 2.87 -1.38
CA ALA A 45 3.65 2.29 -2.53
C ALA A 45 2.13 2.43 -2.39
N THR A 46 1.62 2.29 -1.17
CA THR A 46 0.20 2.46 -0.84
C THR A 46 -0.21 3.92 -1.00
N THR A 47 0.61 4.87 -0.52
CA THR A 47 0.36 6.31 -0.67
C THR A 47 0.34 6.71 -2.13
N VAL A 48 1.37 6.37 -2.91
CA VAL A 48 1.43 6.70 -4.35
C VAL A 48 0.23 6.10 -5.10
N LYS A 49 -0.13 4.84 -4.81
CA LYS A 49 -1.28 4.22 -5.48
C LYS A 49 -2.60 4.85 -5.07
N ALA A 50 -2.77 5.22 -3.80
CA ALA A 50 -3.98 5.85 -3.32
C ALA A 50 -4.13 7.27 -3.85
N SER A 51 -3.04 8.06 -3.88
CA SER A 51 -3.00 9.37 -4.55
C SER A 51 -3.39 9.25 -6.02
N LEU A 52 -2.85 8.26 -6.74
CA LEU A 52 -3.20 8.00 -8.14
C LEU A 52 -4.69 7.62 -8.32
N LEU A 53 -5.30 6.97 -7.32
CA LEU A 53 -6.69 6.54 -7.35
C LEU A 53 -7.66 7.55 -6.71
N GLY A 54 -7.18 8.71 -6.26
CA GLY A 54 -8.00 9.69 -5.54
C GLY A 54 -8.55 9.18 -4.20
N ILE A 55 -7.86 8.22 -3.57
CA ILE A 55 -8.23 7.67 -2.27
C ILE A 55 -7.49 8.46 -1.20
N SER A 56 -8.22 9.26 -0.43
CA SER A 56 -7.69 9.93 0.76
C SER A 56 -7.37 8.91 1.83
N LEU A 57 -6.08 8.57 1.98
CA LEU A 57 -5.62 7.80 3.12
C LEU A 57 -5.38 8.78 4.28
N SER A 58 -6.10 8.59 5.38
CA SER A 58 -5.83 9.35 6.59
C SER A 58 -4.42 9.00 7.09
N THR A 59 -3.57 10.00 7.26
CA THR A 59 -2.25 9.86 7.90
C THR A 59 -2.33 10.01 9.42
N ARG A 60 -3.53 10.22 9.98
CA ARG A 60 -3.75 10.19 11.43
C ARG A 60 -3.68 8.73 11.90
N GLY A 61 -2.58 8.39 12.56
CA GLY A 61 -2.44 7.19 13.38
C GLY A 61 -3.43 7.21 14.53
#